data_AF-A0A142XZX3-F1
#
_entry.id   AF-A0A142XZX3-F1
#
_cell.length_a   1.000
_cell.length_b   1.000
_cell.length_c   1.000
_cell.angle_alpha   90.00
_cell.angle_beta   90.00
_cell.angle_gamma   90.00
#
_symmetry.space_group_name_H-M   'P 1'
#
loop_
_entity.id
_entity.type
_entity.pdbx_description
1 polymer ?
#
loop_
_entity_poly.entity_id
_entity_poly.type
_entity_poly.pdbx_seq_one_letter_code
_entity_poly.pdbx_strand_id
1 'polypeptide(L)'
;MSVTDNQCVQWLEHDQSPVRTAALELLSGSFSTNSRWCEAIFHAWDRFGTTDAFPEFPLLTHLEIPTEIVPEAIERATRMVAGKPIIDRGCRSAGKLIEAISVSSPNHFKEHLDRIADLKTASKIFFRVDIERMKHRVELLEREPAIEPLAVWFHRDAPPDLPYGIYPHLEAGYLRGQADDALRLGFEQLKSESQKPFVLEACFELASRYRLLGYETWFADGLDEENTAIADASAIALARCRNDQVLSLIADRFAGYSKSGQLRSIDVLRRSRLPKTPELLRFLKPHAQGTSVRSALCVAEILQFDFAALEDWLEALMVIDDSSLARIRPLLCLAGPLSLELPESDRARALHLVRTRVAVA
;
A
#
# COMPACT_ATOMS: atom_id res chain seq x y z
N MET A 1 8.96 -17.33 12.64
CA MET A 1 8.25 -16.07 12.92
C MET A 1 8.17 -15.31 11.62
N SER A 2 6.99 -14.81 11.23
CA SER A 2 6.86 -13.95 10.05
C SER A 2 7.45 -12.56 10.29
N VAL A 3 7.96 -11.94 9.23
CA VAL A 3 8.49 -10.58 9.33
C VAL A 3 7.37 -9.59 9.69
N THR A 4 7.63 -8.70 10.64
CA THR A 4 6.66 -7.67 11.11
C THR A 4 6.96 -6.28 10.53
N ASP A 5 5.99 -5.36 10.59
CA ASP A 5 6.19 -3.97 10.18
C ASP A 5 7.26 -3.30 11.06
N ASN A 6 7.29 -3.61 12.37
CA ASN A 6 8.28 -3.09 13.30
C ASN A 6 9.71 -3.51 12.94
N GLN A 7 9.91 -4.77 12.58
CA GLN A 7 11.23 -5.25 12.12
C GLN A 7 11.64 -4.55 10.83
N CYS A 8 10.72 -4.37 9.86
CA CYS A 8 11.04 -3.63 8.65
C CYS A 8 11.43 -2.17 8.95
N VAL A 9 10.73 -1.49 9.87
CA VAL A 9 11.07 -0.10 10.27
C VAL A 9 12.47 -0.05 10.90
N GLN A 10 12.81 -0.99 11.77
CA GLN A 10 14.15 -1.07 12.35
C GLN A 10 15.24 -1.27 11.28
N TRP A 11 14.96 -2.07 10.25
CA TRP A 11 15.92 -2.31 9.17
C TRP A 11 16.07 -1.17 8.17
N LEU A 12 15.23 -0.14 8.21
CA LEU A 12 15.45 1.07 7.41
C LEU A 12 16.76 1.77 7.78
N GLU A 13 17.29 1.54 8.99
CA GLU A 13 18.58 2.09 9.45
C GLU A 13 19.73 1.09 9.41
N HIS A 14 19.49 -0.12 8.88
CA HIS A 14 20.50 -1.20 8.81
C HIS A 14 21.73 -0.77 8.02
N ASP A 15 22.93 -1.24 8.36
CA ASP A 15 24.19 -0.78 7.74
C ASP A 15 24.29 -1.14 6.24
N GLN A 16 23.66 -2.25 5.84
CA GLN A 16 23.66 -2.71 4.44
C GLN A 16 22.51 -2.10 3.63
N SER A 17 22.83 -1.39 2.56
CA SER A 17 21.87 -0.77 1.62
C SER A 17 20.83 -1.75 1.03
N PRO A 18 21.18 -2.99 0.63
CA PRO A 18 20.19 -3.96 0.15
C PRO A 18 19.12 -4.33 1.17
N VAL A 19 19.49 -4.42 2.46
CA VAL A 19 18.55 -4.72 3.55
C VAL A 19 17.59 -3.55 3.76
N ARG A 20 18.11 -2.31 3.81
CA ARG A 20 17.28 -1.09 3.93
C ARG A 20 16.27 -0.98 2.78
N THR A 21 16.75 -1.17 1.54
CA THR A 21 15.92 -1.07 0.34
C THR A 21 14.83 -2.13 0.32
N ALA A 22 15.17 -3.39 0.65
CA ALA A 22 14.19 -4.47 0.74
C ALA A 22 13.14 -4.24 1.83
N ALA A 23 13.57 -3.73 3.00
CA ALA A 23 12.67 -3.40 4.09
C ALA A 23 11.71 -2.27 3.70
N LEU A 24 12.22 -1.23 3.03
CA LEU A 24 11.40 -0.12 2.54
C LEU A 24 10.41 -0.57 1.47
N GLU A 25 10.81 -1.43 0.54
CA GLU A 25 9.92 -1.97 -0.51
C GLU A 25 8.78 -2.81 0.09
N LEU A 26 9.08 -3.67 1.08
CA LEU A 26 8.05 -4.40 1.82
C LEU A 26 7.12 -3.46 2.59
N LEU A 27 7.66 -2.41 3.21
CA LEU A 27 6.86 -1.43 3.93
C LEU A 27 5.97 -0.62 2.99
N SER A 28 6.49 -0.10 1.88
CA SER A 28 5.72 0.70 0.92
C SER A 28 4.63 -0.11 0.22
N GLY A 29 4.86 -1.41 0.05
CA GLY A 29 3.83 -2.35 -0.42
C GLY A 29 2.81 -2.73 0.65
N SER A 30 3.13 -2.53 1.93
CA SER A 30 2.24 -2.80 3.05
C SER A 30 1.42 -1.57 3.42
N PHE A 31 0.18 -1.77 3.85
CA PHE A 31 -0.63 -0.71 4.46
C PHE A 31 -0.24 -0.55 5.93
N SER A 32 1.06 -0.33 6.19
CA SER A 32 1.61 -0.19 7.54
C SER A 32 1.03 1.03 8.24
N THR A 33 0.62 0.85 9.50
CA THR A 33 0.16 1.92 10.38
C THR A 33 1.24 2.34 11.38
N ASN A 34 2.46 1.82 11.26
CA ASN A 34 3.56 2.18 12.16
C ASN A 34 4.09 3.58 11.81
N SER A 35 3.72 4.60 12.58
CA SER A 35 4.08 6.00 12.34
C SER A 35 5.59 6.30 12.28
N ARG A 36 6.44 5.42 12.81
CA ARG A 36 7.90 5.64 12.88
C ARG A 36 8.64 5.40 11.56
N TRP A 37 7.97 4.90 10.53
CA TRP A 37 8.61 4.59 9.24
C TRP A 37 9.28 5.84 8.63
N CYS A 38 8.67 7.02 8.78
CA CYS A 38 9.14 8.25 8.14
C CYS A 38 10.41 8.78 8.82
N GLU A 39 10.42 8.79 10.15
CA GLU A 39 11.60 9.14 10.96
C GLU A 39 12.79 8.22 10.64
N ALA A 40 12.55 6.91 10.53
CA ALA A 40 13.60 5.95 10.21
C ALA A 40 14.21 6.18 8.82
N ILE A 41 13.42 6.60 7.83
CA ILE A 41 13.94 7.04 6.51
C ILE A 41 14.81 8.28 6.67
N PHE A 42 14.39 9.25 7.48
CA PHE A 42 15.14 10.48 7.70
C PHE A 42 16.47 10.22 8.40
N HIS A 43 16.49 9.36 9.43
CA HIS A 43 17.71 8.90 10.07
C HIS A 43 18.65 8.19 9.09
N ALA A 44 18.12 7.32 8.23
CA ALA A 44 18.92 6.68 7.20
C ALA A 44 19.51 7.69 6.20
N TRP A 45 18.77 8.72 5.81
CA TRP A 45 19.28 9.80 4.97
C TRP A 45 20.34 10.64 5.66
N ASP A 46 20.19 10.93 6.95
CA ASP A 46 21.18 11.68 7.70
C ASP A 46 22.49 10.89 7.86
N ARG A 47 22.39 9.57 8.02
CA ARG A 47 23.55 8.69 8.20
C ARG A 47 24.27 8.34 6.91
N PHE A 48 23.53 8.02 5.85
CA PHE A 48 24.09 7.47 4.60
C PHE A 48 23.98 8.42 3.41
N GLY A 49 23.27 9.53 3.53
CA GLY A 49 22.92 10.40 2.42
C GLY A 49 21.76 9.85 1.58
N THR A 50 21.08 10.74 0.86
CA THR A 50 19.87 10.42 0.09
C THR A 50 20.10 9.42 -1.05
N THR A 51 21.30 9.41 -1.62
CA THR A 51 21.66 8.53 -2.74
C THR A 51 21.94 7.10 -2.31
N ASP A 52 22.56 6.89 -1.15
CA ASP A 52 23.05 5.57 -0.71
C ASP A 52 22.15 4.91 0.33
N ALA A 53 21.37 5.70 1.08
CA ALA A 53 20.38 5.16 2.01
C ALA A 53 19.39 4.24 1.28
N PHE A 54 18.81 4.74 0.18
CA PHE A 54 17.83 4.03 -0.65
C PHE A 54 18.08 4.35 -2.14
N PRO A 55 18.95 3.57 -2.83
CA PRO A 55 19.31 3.84 -4.22
C PRO A 55 18.10 3.89 -5.16
N GLU A 56 17.10 3.06 -4.89
CA GLU A 56 15.79 3.02 -5.55
C GLU A 56 14.70 3.31 -4.52
N PHE A 57 14.54 4.59 -4.14
CA PHE A 57 13.50 5.00 -3.20
C PHE A 57 12.10 4.76 -3.79
N PRO A 58 11.21 3.92 -3.22
CA PRO A 58 9.92 3.58 -3.82
C PRO A 58 8.86 4.67 -3.65
N LEU A 59 7.71 4.51 -4.34
CA LEU A 59 6.54 5.35 -4.07
C LEU A 59 5.97 5.01 -2.68
N LEU A 60 5.61 6.04 -1.93
CA LEU A 60 5.14 5.92 -0.54
C LEU A 60 3.64 6.21 -0.40
N THR A 61 2.87 6.15 -1.49
CA THR A 61 1.46 6.58 -1.54
C THR A 61 0.52 5.80 -0.61
N HIS A 62 0.94 4.65 -0.10
CA HIS A 62 0.17 3.84 0.84
C HIS A 62 0.57 4.04 2.31
N LEU A 63 1.71 4.71 2.55
CA LEU A 63 2.22 5.02 3.88
C LEU A 63 1.83 6.45 4.24
N GLU A 64 1.01 6.57 5.27
CA GLU A 64 0.57 7.87 5.75
C GLU A 64 1.71 8.57 6.50
N ILE A 65 2.00 9.81 6.11
CA ILE A 65 2.96 10.67 6.82
C ILE A 65 2.21 11.30 7.99
N PRO A 66 2.67 11.09 9.24
CA PRO A 66 2.05 11.71 10.41
C PRO A 66 2.12 13.24 10.34
N THR A 67 1.07 13.91 10.80
CA THR A 67 0.93 15.38 10.74
C THR A 67 2.15 16.09 11.32
N GLU A 68 2.65 15.60 12.45
CA GLU A 68 3.80 16.12 13.18
C GLU A 68 5.12 16.06 12.39
N ILE A 69 5.22 15.17 11.39
CA ILE A 69 6.41 14.99 10.55
C ILE A 69 6.33 15.82 9.25
N VAL A 70 5.14 16.26 8.84
CA VAL A 70 4.94 17.03 7.60
C VAL A 70 5.85 18.27 7.51
N PRO A 71 6.04 19.09 8.56
CA PRO A 71 6.96 20.22 8.52
C PRO A 71 8.39 19.85 8.13
N GLU A 72 8.92 18.76 8.70
CA GLU A 72 10.27 18.28 8.43
C GLU A 72 10.38 17.68 7.03
N ALA A 73 9.36 16.93 6.60
CA ALA A 73 9.29 16.36 5.26
C ALA A 73 9.38 17.45 4.18
N ILE A 74 8.65 18.56 4.37
CA ILE A 74 8.71 19.75 3.49
C ILE A 74 10.12 20.35 3.49
N GLU A 75 10.71 20.58 4.66
CA GLU A 75 12.04 21.19 4.77
C GLU A 75 13.12 20.33 4.09
N ARG A 76 13.09 19.02 4.30
CA ARG A 76 14.00 18.08 3.65
C ARG A 76 13.80 18.08 2.14
N ALA A 77 12.57 18.04 1.66
CA ALA A 77 12.27 18.11 0.23
C ALA A 77 12.80 19.41 -0.39
N THR A 78 12.63 20.56 0.27
CA THR A 78 13.21 21.85 -0.15
C THR A 78 14.73 21.77 -0.32
N ARG A 79 15.43 21.24 0.70
CA ARG A 79 16.90 21.06 0.65
C ARG A 79 17.33 20.10 -0.46
N MET A 80 16.56 19.04 -0.69
CA MET A 80 16.89 18.02 -1.69
C MET A 80 16.78 18.55 -3.12
N VAL A 81 15.85 19.47 -3.41
CA VAL A 81 15.63 20.00 -4.76
C VAL A 81 16.44 21.26 -5.09
N ALA A 82 16.97 21.95 -4.07
CA ALA A 82 17.65 23.23 -4.23
C ALA A 82 18.82 23.15 -5.23
N GLY A 83 18.67 23.83 -6.36
CA GLY A 83 19.70 23.93 -7.40
C GLY A 83 20.00 22.62 -8.16
N LYS A 84 19.16 21.59 -8.02
CA LYS A 84 19.41 20.26 -8.61
C LYS A 84 18.49 19.95 -9.80
N PRO A 85 18.97 19.18 -10.78
CA PRO A 85 18.15 18.74 -11.92
C PRO A 85 17.13 17.69 -11.48
N ILE A 86 16.02 17.58 -12.24
CA ILE A 86 14.93 16.63 -11.95
C ILE A 86 15.37 15.15 -11.97
N ILE A 87 16.45 14.83 -12.69
CA ILE A 87 17.00 13.48 -12.80
C ILE A 87 17.80 13.05 -11.56
N ASP A 88 18.17 14.00 -10.71
CA ASP A 88 18.89 13.73 -9.46
C ASP A 88 18.08 12.79 -8.55
N ARG A 89 18.76 11.83 -7.92
CA ARG A 89 18.09 10.85 -7.05
C ARG A 89 17.50 11.50 -5.79
N GLY A 90 18.17 12.51 -5.24
CA GLY A 90 17.64 13.31 -4.14
C GLY A 90 16.38 14.06 -4.54
N CYS A 91 16.38 14.71 -5.71
CA CYS A 91 15.18 15.33 -6.28
C CYS A 91 14.03 14.33 -6.40
N ARG A 92 14.25 13.17 -7.02
CA ARG A 92 13.21 12.14 -7.18
C ARG A 92 12.66 11.64 -5.84
N SER A 93 13.51 11.51 -4.83
CA SER A 93 13.09 11.13 -3.47
C SER A 93 12.21 12.21 -2.84
N ALA A 94 12.55 13.49 -3.01
CA ALA A 94 11.71 14.61 -2.58
C ALA A 94 10.33 14.58 -3.28
N GLY A 95 10.31 14.33 -4.59
CA GLY A 95 9.05 14.18 -5.33
C GLY A 95 8.14 13.11 -4.74
N LYS A 96 8.69 11.92 -4.45
CA LYS A 96 7.95 10.78 -3.87
C LYS A 96 7.47 11.07 -2.44
N LEU A 97 8.27 11.78 -1.65
CA LEU A 97 7.92 12.17 -0.28
C LEU A 97 6.73 13.14 -0.27
N ILE A 98 6.76 14.20 -1.09
CA ILE A 98 5.69 15.20 -1.14
C ILE A 98 4.44 14.66 -1.85
N GLU A 99 4.59 13.75 -2.82
CA GLU A 99 3.47 13.01 -3.41
C GLU A 99 2.68 12.24 -2.34
N ALA A 100 3.35 11.59 -1.39
CA ALA A 100 2.70 10.89 -0.29
C ALA A 100 1.90 11.83 0.64
N ILE A 101 2.41 13.04 0.92
CA ILE A 101 1.66 14.06 1.68
C ILE A 101 0.38 14.46 0.91
N SER A 102 0.49 14.67 -0.40
CA SER A 102 -0.63 15.14 -1.23
C SER A 102 -1.82 14.19 -1.27
N VAL A 103 -1.58 12.89 -1.04
CA VAL A 103 -2.62 11.86 -1.02
C VAL A 103 -3.10 11.47 0.38
N SER A 104 -2.44 11.96 1.43
CA SER A 104 -2.81 11.74 2.84
C SER A 104 -4.10 12.48 3.24
N SER A 105 -4.58 12.30 4.47
CA SER A 105 -5.77 13.01 4.96
C SER A 105 -5.58 14.54 4.92
N PRO A 106 -6.62 15.34 4.57
CA PRO A 106 -6.55 16.80 4.64
C PRO A 106 -6.19 17.33 6.03
N ASN A 107 -6.54 16.60 7.09
CA ASN A 107 -6.13 16.93 8.45
C ASN A 107 -4.61 17.02 8.63
N HIS A 108 -3.83 16.28 7.84
CA HIS A 108 -2.39 16.21 7.99
C HIS A 108 -1.64 17.33 7.27
N PHE A 109 -2.20 17.88 6.20
CA PHE A 109 -1.51 18.87 5.37
C PHE A 109 -2.15 20.26 5.37
N LYS A 110 -3.35 20.43 5.93
CA LYS A 110 -4.08 21.72 5.89
C LYS A 110 -3.27 22.90 6.40
N GLU A 111 -2.54 22.73 7.50
CA GLU A 111 -1.71 23.79 8.12
C GLU A 111 -0.41 24.08 7.34
N HIS A 112 -0.16 23.32 6.28
CA HIS A 112 1.08 23.37 5.51
C HIS A 112 0.84 23.60 4.02
N LEU A 113 -0.40 23.85 3.59
CA LEU A 113 -0.77 24.03 2.18
C LEU A 113 0.08 25.09 1.48
N ASP A 114 0.27 26.26 2.10
CA ASP A 114 1.06 27.34 1.50
C ASP A 114 2.52 26.93 1.30
N ARG A 115 3.11 26.25 2.29
CA ARG A 115 4.49 25.75 2.21
C ARG A 115 4.64 24.69 1.13
N ILE A 116 3.64 23.82 0.94
CA ILE A 116 3.63 22.79 -0.11
C ILE A 116 3.47 23.46 -1.49
N ALA A 117 2.64 24.50 -1.60
CA ALA A 117 2.47 25.28 -2.81
C ALA A 117 3.77 25.99 -3.22
N ASP A 118 4.43 26.67 -2.29
CA ASP A 118 5.74 27.29 -2.50
C ASP A 118 6.77 26.27 -2.99
N LEU A 119 6.84 25.11 -2.32
CA LEU A 119 7.74 24.03 -2.71
C LEU A 119 7.45 23.51 -4.14
N LYS A 120 6.18 23.36 -4.51
CA LYS A 120 5.79 22.96 -5.87
C LYS A 120 6.29 23.96 -6.91
N THR A 121 6.23 25.26 -6.63
CA THR A 121 6.73 26.29 -7.56
C THR A 121 8.26 26.27 -7.69
N ALA A 122 8.97 25.83 -6.64
CA ALA A 122 10.43 25.79 -6.61
C ALA A 122 11.04 24.71 -7.52
N SER A 123 10.30 23.64 -7.87
CA SER A 123 10.83 22.58 -8.73
C SER A 123 9.77 21.81 -9.52
N LYS A 124 10.07 21.52 -10.79
CA LYS A 124 9.21 20.71 -11.67
C LYS A 124 9.06 19.25 -11.23
N ILE A 125 9.88 18.77 -10.28
CA ILE A 125 9.76 17.39 -9.78
C ILE A 125 8.40 17.11 -9.12
N PHE A 126 7.74 18.15 -8.60
CA PHE A 126 6.44 18.06 -7.91
C PHE A 126 5.24 18.15 -8.87
N PHE A 127 5.39 17.70 -10.11
CA PHE A 127 4.32 17.80 -11.12
C PHE A 127 3.06 17.01 -10.74
N ARG A 128 3.18 15.92 -9.96
CA ARG A 128 2.07 15.09 -9.49
C ARG A 128 1.30 15.66 -8.30
N VAL A 129 1.81 16.69 -7.65
CA VAL A 129 1.18 17.31 -6.47
C VAL A 129 0.11 18.29 -6.93
N ASP A 130 -1.16 17.93 -6.85
CA ASP A 130 -2.27 18.80 -7.27
C ASP A 130 -2.71 19.74 -6.13
N ILE A 131 -2.14 20.94 -6.09
CA ILE A 131 -2.40 21.95 -5.03
C ILE A 131 -3.86 22.38 -5.03
N GLU A 132 -4.48 22.54 -6.20
CA GLU A 132 -5.87 23.01 -6.27
C GLU A 132 -6.83 21.94 -5.75
N ARG A 133 -6.57 20.66 -6.07
CA ARG A 133 -7.31 19.55 -5.45
C ARG A 133 -7.08 19.48 -3.94
N MET A 134 -5.86 19.72 -3.45
CA MET A 134 -5.56 19.74 -2.01
C MET A 134 -6.30 20.88 -1.29
N LYS A 135 -6.28 22.10 -1.83
CA LYS A 135 -7.04 23.25 -1.29
C LYS A 135 -8.54 22.93 -1.25
N HIS A 136 -9.08 22.40 -2.34
CA HIS A 136 -10.49 22.03 -2.41
C HIS A 136 -10.90 21.02 -1.33
N ARG A 137 -10.08 19.99 -1.09
CA ARG A 137 -10.31 18.99 -0.01
C ARG A 137 -10.33 19.64 1.37
N VAL A 138 -9.45 20.61 1.63
CA VAL A 138 -9.41 21.35 2.92
C VAL A 138 -10.62 22.25 3.06
N GLU A 139 -10.97 23.02 2.03
CA GLU A 139 -12.17 23.86 2.03
C GLU A 139 -13.42 23.03 2.33
N LEU A 140 -13.58 21.88 1.69
CA LEU A 140 -14.73 21.01 1.91
C LEU A 140 -14.79 20.47 3.33
N LEU A 141 -13.65 20.21 3.96
CA LEU A 141 -13.54 19.75 5.35
C LEU A 141 -13.85 20.87 6.37
N GLU A 142 -13.60 22.13 6.02
CA GLU A 142 -13.85 23.29 6.89
C GLU A 142 -15.26 23.89 6.73
N ARG A 143 -15.90 23.71 5.57
CA ARG A 143 -17.28 24.16 5.35
C ARG A 143 -18.25 23.49 6.32
N GLU A 144 -19.23 24.25 6.83
CA GLU A 144 -20.39 23.66 7.49
C GLU A 144 -21.08 22.67 6.54
N PRO A 145 -21.61 21.53 7.03
CA PRO A 145 -22.25 20.56 6.17
C PRO A 145 -23.34 21.23 5.33
N ALA A 146 -23.22 21.15 4.01
CA ALA A 146 -24.32 21.56 3.15
C ALA A 146 -25.55 20.72 3.52
N ILE A 147 -26.72 21.37 3.58
CA ILE A 147 -27.99 20.74 3.98
C ILE A 147 -28.39 19.61 3.01
N GLU A 148 -27.83 19.56 1.80
CA GLU A 148 -28.08 18.45 0.85
C GLU A 148 -27.26 17.20 1.26
N PRO A 149 -27.90 16.10 1.69
CA PRO A 149 -27.20 14.89 2.10
C PRO A 149 -26.38 14.29 0.96
N LEU A 150 -25.19 13.75 1.24
CA LEU A 150 -24.39 12.99 0.28
C LEU A 150 -25.20 11.90 -0.43
N ALA A 151 -26.12 11.25 0.30
CA ALA A 151 -27.03 10.25 -0.24
C ALA A 151 -27.90 10.77 -1.40
N VAL A 152 -28.28 12.06 -1.40
CA VAL A 152 -29.07 12.65 -2.49
C VAL A 152 -28.30 12.65 -3.81
N TRP A 153 -26.99 12.88 -3.79
CA TRP A 153 -26.17 12.80 -4.99
C TRP A 153 -26.04 11.38 -5.52
N PHE A 154 -26.12 10.37 -4.64
CA PHE A 154 -26.01 8.96 -5.00
C PHE A 154 -27.28 8.45 -5.69
N HIS A 155 -28.40 9.16 -5.53
CA HIS A 155 -29.65 8.89 -6.24
C HIS A 155 -29.77 9.59 -7.60
N ARG A 156 -28.89 10.54 -7.95
CA ARG A 156 -28.92 11.23 -9.25
C ARG A 156 -28.54 10.29 -10.40
N ASP A 157 -29.15 10.46 -11.56
CA ASP A 157 -28.89 9.61 -12.75
C ASP A 157 -27.69 10.07 -13.59
N ALA A 158 -27.19 11.26 -13.31
CA ALA A 158 -25.98 11.81 -13.92
C ALA A 158 -24.98 12.21 -12.83
N PRO A 159 -23.67 12.16 -13.13
CA PRO A 159 -22.66 12.68 -12.21
C PRO A 159 -22.92 14.17 -11.95
N PRO A 160 -22.85 14.63 -10.69
CA PRO A 160 -23.03 16.04 -10.39
C PRO A 160 -21.84 16.85 -10.95
N ASP A 161 -22.10 18.07 -11.39
CA ASP A 161 -21.08 19.02 -11.84
C ASP A 161 -20.33 19.60 -10.63
N LEU A 162 -19.48 18.77 -10.03
CA LEU A 162 -18.66 19.11 -8.86
C LEU A 162 -17.20 19.19 -9.27
N PRO A 163 -16.46 20.23 -8.84
CA PRO A 163 -15.02 20.27 -8.97
C PRO A 163 -14.39 19.00 -8.37
N TYR A 164 -13.63 18.26 -9.18
CA TYR A 164 -12.97 17.01 -8.77
C TYR A 164 -13.93 15.87 -8.35
N GLY A 165 -15.21 15.94 -8.74
CA GLY A 165 -16.19 14.87 -8.57
C GLY A 165 -16.70 14.69 -7.13
N ILE A 166 -17.29 13.52 -6.85
CA ILE A 166 -17.98 13.23 -5.58
C ILE A 166 -16.97 12.92 -4.45
N TYR A 167 -15.81 12.35 -4.79
CA TYR A 167 -14.83 11.86 -3.81
C TYR A 167 -14.47 12.87 -2.71
N PRO A 168 -14.07 14.14 -3.00
CA PRO A 168 -13.66 15.08 -1.97
C PRO A 168 -14.76 15.39 -0.94
N HIS A 169 -16.01 15.37 -1.38
CA HIS A 169 -17.15 15.58 -0.50
C HIS A 169 -17.45 14.35 0.36
N LEU A 170 -17.35 13.15 -0.24
CA LEU A 170 -17.49 11.89 0.49
C LEU A 170 -16.39 11.76 1.56
N GLU A 171 -15.16 12.16 1.24
CA GLU A 171 -14.03 12.23 2.18
C GLU A 171 -14.32 13.20 3.33
N ALA A 172 -14.79 14.41 3.05
CA ALA A 172 -15.16 15.36 4.10
C ALA A 172 -16.28 14.81 5.00
N GLY A 173 -17.30 14.16 4.43
CA GLY A 173 -18.36 13.49 5.19
C GLY A 173 -17.83 12.34 6.04
N TYR A 174 -16.90 11.54 5.51
CA TYR A 174 -16.28 10.42 6.23
C TYR A 174 -15.48 10.90 7.43
N LEU A 175 -14.65 11.93 7.26
CA LEU A 175 -13.86 12.51 8.35
C LEU A 175 -14.71 13.16 9.45
N ARG A 176 -15.98 13.47 9.17
CA ARG A 176 -16.97 13.95 10.15
C ARG A 176 -17.87 12.85 10.73
N GLY A 177 -17.71 11.60 10.31
CA GLY A 177 -18.56 10.48 10.74
C GLY A 177 -19.97 10.49 10.13
N GLN A 178 -20.15 11.08 8.95
CA GLN A 178 -21.45 11.30 8.30
C GLN A 178 -21.62 10.54 6.96
N ALA A 179 -20.64 9.71 6.58
CA ALA A 179 -20.63 9.05 5.26
C ALA A 179 -21.17 7.62 5.24
N ASP A 180 -21.54 7.00 6.38
CA ASP A 180 -21.85 5.57 6.45
C ASP A 180 -23.00 5.16 5.51
N ASP A 181 -24.12 5.89 5.55
CA ASP A 181 -25.28 5.66 4.67
C ASP A 181 -24.91 5.83 3.19
N ALA A 182 -24.15 6.86 2.85
CA ALA A 182 -23.70 7.10 1.48
C ALA A 182 -22.79 5.98 0.99
N LEU A 183 -21.83 5.54 1.81
CA LEU A 183 -20.93 4.43 1.47
C LEU A 183 -21.70 3.12 1.27
N ARG A 184 -22.67 2.81 2.13
CA ARG A 184 -23.53 1.61 1.97
C ARG A 184 -24.29 1.67 0.65
N LEU A 185 -25.00 2.76 0.39
CA LEU A 185 -25.73 2.97 -0.86
C LEU A 185 -24.80 2.88 -2.09
N GLY A 186 -23.58 3.40 -1.97
CA GLY A 186 -22.59 3.34 -3.03
C GLY A 186 -22.11 1.91 -3.33
N PHE A 187 -21.75 1.15 -2.31
CA PHE A 187 -21.28 -0.24 -2.49
C PHE A 187 -22.40 -1.23 -2.82
N GLU A 188 -23.65 -0.97 -2.42
CA GLU A 188 -24.82 -1.74 -2.87
C GLU A 188 -24.95 -1.74 -4.39
N GLN A 189 -24.46 -0.70 -5.08
CA GLN A 189 -24.49 -0.65 -6.54
C GLN A 189 -23.61 -1.70 -7.23
N LEU A 190 -22.63 -2.31 -6.56
CA LEU A 190 -21.87 -3.45 -7.12
C LEU A 190 -22.82 -4.55 -7.61
N LYS A 191 -23.92 -4.76 -6.87
CA LYS A 191 -24.90 -5.82 -7.12
C LYS A 191 -26.09 -5.35 -7.94
N SER A 192 -26.15 -4.06 -8.31
CA SER A 192 -27.29 -3.49 -9.03
C SER A 192 -27.13 -3.64 -10.54
N GLU A 193 -28.23 -3.95 -11.25
CA GLU A 193 -28.26 -3.91 -12.72
C GLU A 193 -28.18 -2.47 -13.26
N SER A 194 -28.50 -1.47 -12.44
CA SER A 194 -28.41 -0.03 -12.74
C SER A 194 -27.16 0.61 -12.12
N GLN A 195 -26.01 -0.05 -12.27
CA GLN A 195 -24.73 0.46 -11.75
C GLN A 195 -24.52 1.93 -12.14
N LYS A 196 -24.15 2.79 -11.18
CA LYS A 196 -23.72 4.17 -11.45
C LYS A 196 -22.21 4.27 -11.18
N PRO A 197 -21.36 4.06 -12.21
CA PRO A 197 -19.91 3.89 -12.01
C PRO A 197 -19.26 5.03 -11.23
N PHE A 198 -19.69 6.27 -11.44
CA PHE A 198 -19.13 7.46 -10.77
C PHE A 198 -19.30 7.46 -9.24
N VAL A 199 -20.38 6.85 -8.72
CA VAL A 199 -20.61 6.72 -7.28
C VAL A 199 -19.67 5.68 -6.70
N LEU A 200 -19.61 4.54 -7.39
CA LEU A 200 -18.80 3.40 -6.98
C LEU A 200 -17.30 3.74 -7.01
N GLU A 201 -16.85 4.43 -8.07
CA GLU A 201 -15.50 4.96 -8.20
C GLU A 201 -15.14 5.91 -7.04
N ALA A 202 -16.05 6.80 -6.64
CA ALA A 202 -15.80 7.70 -5.51
C ALA A 202 -15.67 6.93 -4.17
N CYS A 203 -16.50 5.90 -3.97
CA CYS A 203 -16.45 5.05 -2.78
C CYS A 203 -15.15 4.23 -2.73
N PHE A 204 -14.72 3.67 -3.86
CA PHE A 204 -13.46 2.94 -3.96
C PHE A 204 -12.23 3.86 -3.90
N GLU A 205 -12.32 5.09 -4.42
CA GLU A 205 -11.24 6.07 -4.22
C GLU A 205 -11.09 6.39 -2.73
N LEU A 206 -12.18 6.57 -2.00
CA LEU A 206 -12.14 6.70 -0.54
C LEU A 206 -11.53 5.48 0.14
N ALA A 207 -12.01 4.29 -0.18
CA ALA A 207 -11.53 3.04 0.40
C ALA A 207 -10.05 2.76 0.07
N SER A 208 -9.54 3.26 -1.06
CA SER A 208 -8.13 3.13 -1.42
C SER A 208 -7.19 3.95 -0.52
N ARG A 209 -7.73 4.99 0.13
CA ARG A 209 -6.98 5.93 0.98
C ARG A 209 -7.24 5.72 2.47
N TYR A 210 -8.47 5.37 2.84
CA TYR A 210 -8.90 5.20 4.23
C TYR A 210 -9.24 3.76 4.55
N ARG A 211 -8.99 3.38 5.81
CA ARG A 211 -9.36 2.06 6.33
C ARG A 211 -10.86 2.05 6.67
N LEU A 212 -11.68 1.53 5.77
CA LEU A 212 -13.14 1.43 5.95
C LEU A 212 -13.52 0.06 6.53
N LEU A 213 -13.54 -0.04 7.85
CA LEU A 213 -13.94 -1.27 8.56
C LEU A 213 -15.45 -1.51 8.46
N GLY A 214 -15.85 -2.78 8.35
CA GLY A 214 -17.26 -3.20 8.20
C GLY A 214 -17.71 -3.31 6.74
N TYR A 215 -16.87 -2.88 5.78
CA TYR A 215 -17.17 -2.92 4.35
C TYR A 215 -16.44 -4.05 3.60
N GLU A 216 -15.71 -4.91 4.31
CA GLU A 216 -14.81 -5.94 3.75
C GLU A 216 -15.53 -6.89 2.78
N THR A 217 -16.79 -7.22 3.06
CA THR A 217 -17.60 -8.10 2.20
C THR A 217 -17.79 -7.51 0.81
N TRP A 218 -18.07 -6.21 0.69
CA TRP A 218 -18.20 -5.55 -0.61
C TRP A 218 -16.87 -5.46 -1.34
N PHE A 219 -15.76 -5.21 -0.62
CA PHE A 219 -14.43 -5.21 -1.23
C PHE A 219 -14.05 -6.60 -1.75
N ALA A 220 -14.40 -7.66 -1.01
CA ALA A 220 -14.19 -9.03 -1.44
C ALA A 220 -15.10 -9.40 -2.63
N ASP A 221 -16.34 -8.88 -2.70
CA ASP A 221 -17.20 -9.04 -3.88
C ASP A 221 -16.55 -8.38 -5.12
N GLY A 222 -15.95 -7.20 -4.94
CA GLY A 222 -15.32 -6.42 -6.00
C GLY A 222 -14.04 -7.02 -6.61
N LEU A 223 -13.40 -8.02 -5.99
CA LEU A 223 -12.13 -8.58 -6.47
C LEU A 223 -12.23 -9.26 -7.85
N ASP A 224 -13.41 -9.75 -8.19
CA ASP A 224 -13.68 -10.50 -9.42
C ASP A 224 -14.45 -9.71 -10.48
N GLU A 225 -14.62 -8.40 -10.26
CA GLU A 225 -15.27 -7.52 -11.22
C GLU A 225 -14.49 -7.45 -12.54
N GLU A 226 -15.22 -7.39 -13.66
CA GLU A 226 -14.64 -7.26 -15.00
C GLU A 226 -13.96 -5.89 -15.18
N ASN A 227 -14.51 -4.85 -14.54
CA ASN A 227 -13.89 -3.53 -14.53
C ASN A 227 -12.64 -3.56 -13.65
N THR A 228 -11.48 -3.55 -14.29
CA THR A 228 -10.18 -3.64 -13.62
C THR A 228 -9.92 -2.49 -12.65
N ALA A 229 -10.43 -1.28 -12.91
CA ALA A 229 -10.26 -0.14 -12.00
C ALA A 229 -10.96 -0.38 -10.65
N ILE A 230 -12.19 -0.91 -10.70
CA ILE A 230 -12.96 -1.29 -9.52
C ILE A 230 -12.28 -2.45 -8.80
N ALA A 231 -11.87 -3.48 -9.53
CA ALA A 231 -11.26 -4.67 -8.92
C ALA A 231 -9.91 -4.37 -8.26
N ASP A 232 -9.08 -3.54 -8.88
CA ASP A 232 -7.79 -3.15 -8.31
C ASP A 232 -7.97 -2.23 -7.09
N ALA A 233 -8.95 -1.31 -7.13
CA ALA A 233 -9.29 -0.49 -5.97
C ALA A 233 -9.89 -1.32 -4.83
N SER A 234 -10.68 -2.34 -5.14
CA SER A 234 -11.22 -3.31 -4.19
C SER A 234 -10.11 -4.08 -3.48
N ALA A 235 -9.08 -4.51 -4.23
CA ALA A 235 -7.91 -5.17 -3.64
C ALA A 235 -7.15 -4.24 -2.69
N ILE A 236 -6.93 -2.98 -3.08
CA ILE A 236 -6.29 -1.98 -2.20
C ILE A 236 -7.13 -1.76 -0.94
N ALA A 237 -8.43 -1.56 -1.08
CA ALA A 237 -9.36 -1.34 0.03
C ALA A 237 -9.38 -2.51 1.02
N LEU A 238 -9.51 -3.74 0.51
CA LEU A 238 -9.53 -4.95 1.32
C LEU A 238 -8.19 -5.15 2.05
N ALA A 239 -7.07 -4.95 1.35
CA ALA A 239 -5.74 -5.07 1.94
C ALA A 239 -5.48 -4.03 3.03
N ARG A 240 -6.01 -2.81 2.89
CA ARG A 240 -5.92 -1.74 3.90
C ARG A 240 -6.72 -2.06 5.17
N CYS A 241 -7.76 -2.91 5.09
CA CYS A 241 -8.56 -3.30 6.25
C CYS A 241 -7.76 -4.09 7.29
N ARG A 242 -6.74 -4.86 6.88
CA ARG A 242 -5.76 -5.56 7.75
C ARG A 242 -6.39 -6.14 9.04
N ASN A 243 -7.39 -6.99 8.90
CA ASN A 243 -8.03 -7.68 10.01
C ASN A 243 -8.33 -9.14 9.65
N ASP A 244 -8.69 -9.95 10.65
CA ASP A 244 -8.94 -11.37 10.48
C ASP A 244 -10.12 -11.65 9.53
N GLN A 245 -11.09 -10.74 9.42
CA GLN A 245 -12.22 -10.88 8.51
C GLN A 245 -11.78 -10.89 7.04
N VAL A 246 -10.74 -10.13 6.67
CA VAL A 246 -10.13 -10.21 5.33
C VAL A 246 -9.65 -11.62 5.03
N LEU A 247 -8.98 -12.27 6.00
CA LEU A 247 -8.46 -13.63 5.82
C LEU A 247 -9.62 -14.63 5.65
N SER A 248 -10.66 -14.53 6.47
CA SER A 248 -11.86 -15.38 6.38
C SER A 248 -12.57 -15.23 5.03
N LEU A 249 -12.82 -14.00 4.59
CA LEU A 249 -13.49 -13.74 3.30
C LEU A 249 -12.71 -14.30 2.12
N ILE A 250 -11.38 -14.15 2.11
CA ILE A 250 -10.55 -14.74 1.06
C ILE A 250 -10.59 -16.25 1.14
N ALA A 251 -10.44 -16.85 2.33
CA ALA A 251 -10.49 -18.30 2.49
C ALA A 251 -11.79 -18.92 1.94
N ASP A 252 -12.94 -18.29 2.23
CA ASP A 252 -14.25 -18.78 1.83
C ASP A 252 -14.51 -18.67 0.32
N ARG A 253 -13.92 -17.67 -0.34
CA ARG A 253 -14.28 -17.29 -1.72
C ARG A 253 -13.22 -17.64 -2.75
N PHE A 254 -11.97 -17.85 -2.33
CA PHE A 254 -10.82 -17.99 -3.23
C PHE A 254 -11.03 -19.00 -4.36
N ALA A 255 -11.57 -20.19 -4.03
CA ALA A 255 -11.80 -21.25 -5.02
C ALA A 255 -12.83 -20.86 -6.09
N GLY A 256 -13.78 -19.98 -5.76
CA GLY A 256 -14.84 -19.52 -6.65
C GLY A 256 -14.46 -18.33 -7.54
N TYR A 257 -13.41 -17.58 -7.20
CA TYR A 257 -12.95 -16.45 -8.01
C TYR A 257 -12.37 -16.89 -9.36
N SER A 258 -12.45 -16.02 -10.36
CA SER A 258 -11.64 -16.16 -11.56
C SER A 258 -10.14 -16.13 -11.24
N LYS A 259 -9.33 -16.52 -12.22
CA LYS A 259 -7.87 -16.40 -12.15
C LYS A 259 -7.40 -15.00 -11.73
N SER A 260 -8.04 -13.95 -12.25
CA SER A 260 -7.69 -12.56 -11.92
C SER A 260 -8.07 -12.23 -10.47
N GLY A 261 -9.26 -12.62 -10.02
CA GLY A 261 -9.69 -12.45 -8.63
C GLY A 261 -8.80 -13.21 -7.64
N GLN A 262 -8.34 -14.42 -7.99
CA GLN A 262 -7.36 -15.17 -7.19
C GLN A 262 -6.02 -14.43 -7.09
N LEU A 263 -5.48 -13.91 -8.20
CA LEU A 263 -4.22 -13.14 -8.19
C LEU A 263 -4.33 -11.87 -7.33
N ARG A 264 -5.47 -11.15 -7.39
CA ARG A 264 -5.72 -10.00 -6.53
C ARG A 264 -5.84 -10.40 -5.06
N SER A 265 -6.54 -11.49 -4.75
CA SER A 265 -6.63 -12.03 -3.39
C SER A 265 -5.25 -12.35 -2.81
N ILE A 266 -4.34 -12.91 -3.62
CA ILE A 266 -2.95 -13.19 -3.21
C ILE A 266 -2.19 -11.89 -2.93
N ASP A 267 -2.38 -10.85 -3.76
CA ASP A 267 -1.76 -9.54 -3.49
C ASP A 267 -2.31 -8.92 -2.20
N VAL A 268 -3.62 -9.03 -1.94
CA VAL A 268 -4.24 -8.61 -0.67
C VAL A 268 -3.57 -9.30 0.51
N LEU A 269 -3.47 -10.63 0.47
CA LEU A 269 -2.83 -11.42 1.54
C LEU A 269 -1.37 -10.99 1.74
N ARG A 270 -0.60 -10.88 0.65
CA ARG A 270 0.80 -10.46 0.67
C ARG A 270 0.98 -9.10 1.34
N ARG A 271 0.14 -8.12 1.02
CA ARG A 271 0.22 -6.74 1.54
C ARG A 271 -0.34 -6.59 2.95
N SER A 272 -1.31 -7.41 3.35
CA SER A 272 -1.93 -7.35 4.69
C SER A 272 -0.96 -7.75 5.81
N ARG A 273 -0.08 -8.72 5.53
CA ARG A 273 0.95 -9.24 6.46
C ARG A 273 0.40 -9.56 7.85
N LEU A 274 -0.77 -10.18 7.90
CA LEU A 274 -1.38 -10.60 9.16
C LEU A 274 -0.72 -11.89 9.66
N PRO A 275 -0.72 -12.15 10.98
CA PRO A 275 -0.01 -13.31 11.55
C PRO A 275 -0.41 -14.67 10.95
N LYS A 276 -1.69 -14.85 10.58
CA LYS A 276 -2.21 -16.09 9.98
C LYS A 276 -2.11 -16.16 8.46
N THR A 277 -1.58 -15.11 7.81
CA THR A 277 -1.41 -15.08 6.35
C THR A 277 -0.58 -16.26 5.81
N PRO A 278 0.56 -16.66 6.40
CA PRO A 278 1.35 -17.79 5.89
C PRO A 278 0.58 -19.10 5.86
N GLU A 279 -0.14 -19.41 6.93
CA GLU A 279 -0.98 -20.62 7.04
C GLU A 279 -2.08 -20.61 5.96
N LEU A 280 -2.75 -19.47 5.78
CA LEU A 280 -3.77 -19.33 4.75
C LEU A 280 -3.18 -19.50 3.34
N LEU A 281 -2.03 -18.89 3.04
CA LEU A 281 -1.40 -19.02 1.72
C LEU A 281 -1.10 -20.49 1.37
N ARG A 282 -0.64 -21.29 2.35
CA ARG A 282 -0.44 -22.74 2.17
C ARG A 282 -1.75 -23.47 1.94
N PHE A 283 -2.77 -23.16 2.74
CA PHE A 283 -4.12 -23.72 2.60
C PHE A 283 -4.73 -23.46 1.23
N LEU A 284 -4.46 -22.30 0.61
CA LEU A 284 -5.02 -21.94 -0.70
C LEU A 284 -4.32 -22.61 -1.90
N LYS A 285 -3.10 -23.14 -1.75
CA LYS A 285 -2.31 -23.74 -2.86
C LYS A 285 -3.07 -24.82 -3.66
N PRO A 286 -3.81 -25.75 -3.04
CA PRO A 286 -4.57 -26.78 -3.77
C PRO A 286 -5.74 -26.20 -4.59
N HIS A 287 -6.20 -24.99 -4.29
CA HIS A 287 -7.34 -24.33 -4.93
C HIS A 287 -6.93 -23.36 -6.07
N ALA A 288 -5.64 -23.31 -6.39
CA ALA A 288 -5.11 -22.40 -7.40
C ALA A 288 -5.58 -22.75 -8.82
N GLN A 289 -6.11 -21.76 -9.55
CA GLN A 289 -6.48 -21.87 -10.96
C GLN A 289 -5.25 -21.76 -11.88
N GLY A 290 -4.45 -22.81 -11.87
CA GLY A 290 -3.29 -22.98 -12.75
C GLY A 290 -1.95 -22.53 -12.15
N THR A 291 -0.90 -22.71 -12.94
CA THR A 291 0.50 -22.56 -12.49
C THR A 291 0.87 -21.15 -12.07
N SER A 292 0.33 -20.12 -12.75
CA SER A 292 0.64 -18.73 -12.40
C SER A 292 0.06 -18.31 -11.05
N VAL A 293 -1.14 -18.80 -10.69
CA VAL A 293 -1.74 -18.54 -9.37
C VAL A 293 -0.94 -19.27 -8.30
N ARG A 294 -0.57 -20.53 -8.56
CA ARG A 294 0.25 -21.31 -7.63
C ARG A 294 1.62 -20.67 -7.39
N SER A 295 2.27 -20.16 -8.44
CA SER A 295 3.54 -19.44 -8.30
C SER A 295 3.37 -18.14 -7.50
N ALA A 296 2.29 -17.39 -7.74
CA ALA A 296 1.98 -16.19 -6.96
C ALA A 296 1.74 -16.50 -5.47
N LEU A 297 1.09 -17.62 -5.13
CA LEU A 297 0.97 -18.08 -3.74
C LEU A 297 2.32 -18.37 -3.11
N CYS A 298 3.22 -19.07 -3.82
CA CYS A 298 4.57 -19.33 -3.34
C CYS A 298 5.36 -18.03 -3.14
N VAL A 299 5.27 -17.08 -4.07
CA VAL A 299 5.86 -15.74 -3.93
C VAL A 299 5.36 -15.06 -2.66
N ALA A 300 4.04 -15.00 -2.47
CA ALA A 300 3.44 -14.33 -1.33
C ALA A 300 3.88 -14.97 -0.01
N GLU A 301 4.01 -16.30 0.04
CA GLU A 301 4.46 -17.05 1.21
C GLU A 301 5.92 -16.80 1.53
N ILE A 302 6.81 -16.86 0.52
CA ILE A 302 8.24 -16.57 0.68
C ILE A 302 8.43 -15.17 1.30
N LEU A 303 7.66 -14.19 0.83
CA LEU A 303 7.73 -12.81 1.30
C LEU A 303 7.12 -12.58 2.69
N GLN A 304 6.42 -13.56 3.28
CA GLN A 304 6.07 -13.50 4.71
C GLN A 304 7.27 -13.82 5.61
N PHE A 305 8.33 -14.44 5.07
CA PHE A 305 9.50 -14.91 5.81
C PHE A 305 9.15 -15.68 7.09
N ASP A 306 8.12 -16.54 7.03
CA ASP A 306 7.70 -17.32 8.18
C ASP A 306 8.67 -18.49 8.47
N PHE A 307 9.75 -18.19 9.18
CA PHE A 307 10.72 -19.22 9.56
C PHE A 307 10.25 -20.13 10.71
N ALA A 308 9.04 -19.94 11.26
CA ALA A 308 8.50 -20.91 12.22
C ALA A 308 8.09 -22.20 11.50
N ALA A 309 7.71 -22.08 10.23
CA ALA A 309 7.46 -23.18 9.31
C ALA A 309 8.54 -23.17 8.21
N LEU A 310 9.79 -23.34 8.63
CA LEU A 310 10.96 -23.25 7.76
C LEU A 310 10.88 -24.21 6.56
N GLU A 311 10.43 -25.45 6.77
CA GLU A 311 10.36 -26.45 5.70
C GLU A 311 9.40 -26.02 4.58
N ASP A 312 8.23 -25.50 4.93
CA ASP A 312 7.27 -24.97 3.95
C ASP A 312 7.85 -23.76 3.20
N TRP A 313 8.57 -22.88 3.91
CA TRP A 313 9.23 -21.72 3.30
C TRP A 313 10.34 -22.12 2.32
N LEU A 314 11.16 -23.12 2.69
CA LEU A 314 12.19 -23.67 1.81
C LEU A 314 11.57 -24.36 0.59
N GLU A 315 10.50 -25.14 0.79
CA GLU A 315 9.77 -25.78 -0.31
C GLU A 315 9.23 -24.74 -1.29
N ALA A 316 8.56 -23.69 -0.79
CA ALA A 316 8.05 -22.60 -1.62
C ALA A 316 9.16 -21.95 -2.47
N LEU A 317 10.35 -21.73 -1.88
CA LEU A 317 11.52 -21.16 -2.57
C LEU A 317 12.16 -22.13 -3.59
N MET A 318 12.03 -23.43 -3.39
CA MET A 318 12.48 -24.42 -4.37
C MET A 318 11.56 -24.52 -5.58
N VAL A 319 10.24 -24.44 -5.37
CA VAL A 319 9.25 -24.70 -6.44
C VAL A 319 8.84 -23.46 -7.23
N ILE A 320 9.14 -22.25 -6.73
CA ILE A 320 8.91 -21.00 -7.48
C ILE A 320 9.72 -21.00 -8.78
N ASP A 321 9.09 -20.54 -9.86
CA ASP A 321 9.75 -20.39 -11.16
C ASP A 321 10.80 -19.28 -11.16
N ASP A 322 11.80 -19.40 -12.04
CA ASP A 322 12.95 -18.48 -12.07
C ASP A 322 12.56 -17.05 -12.44
N SER A 323 11.50 -16.84 -13.23
CA SER A 323 11.02 -15.50 -13.58
C SER A 323 10.42 -14.79 -12.37
N SER A 324 9.60 -15.50 -11.60
CA SER A 324 9.03 -15.00 -10.35
C SER A 324 10.10 -14.79 -9.28
N LEU A 325 11.08 -15.70 -9.19
CA LEU A 325 12.22 -15.57 -8.29
C LEU A 325 13.06 -14.32 -8.59
N ALA A 326 13.34 -14.05 -9.88
CA ALA A 326 14.08 -12.87 -10.29
C ALA A 326 13.41 -11.56 -9.83
N ARG A 327 12.07 -11.50 -9.83
CA ARG A 327 11.31 -10.32 -9.39
C ARG A 327 11.40 -10.07 -7.90
N ILE A 328 11.49 -11.12 -7.08
CA ILE A 328 11.55 -11.01 -5.62
C ILE A 328 12.96 -11.07 -5.05
N ARG A 329 13.97 -11.33 -5.89
CA ARG A 329 15.37 -11.42 -5.50
C ARG A 329 15.85 -10.27 -4.59
N PRO A 330 15.56 -8.99 -4.89
CA PRO A 330 16.00 -7.89 -4.01
C PRO A 330 15.43 -8.01 -2.59
N LEU A 331 14.22 -8.56 -2.45
CA LEU A 331 13.55 -8.72 -1.15
C LEU A 331 14.16 -9.85 -0.32
N LEU A 332 14.74 -10.87 -0.96
CA LEU A 332 15.37 -12.01 -0.28
C LEU A 332 16.62 -11.62 0.53
N CYS A 333 17.15 -10.39 0.36
CA CYS A 333 18.19 -9.85 1.22
C CYS A 333 17.79 -9.80 2.71
N LEU A 334 16.48 -9.77 3.02
CA LEU A 334 15.98 -9.82 4.39
C LEU A 334 16.12 -11.19 5.06
N ALA A 335 16.30 -12.28 4.29
CA ALA A 335 16.52 -13.61 4.85
C ALA A 335 17.76 -13.65 5.75
N GLY A 336 18.81 -12.88 5.40
CA GLY A 336 20.04 -12.72 6.18
C GLY A 336 19.78 -12.33 7.63
N PRO A 337 19.35 -11.08 7.89
CA PRO A 337 19.08 -10.60 9.25
C PRO A 337 18.00 -11.43 9.96
N LEU A 338 16.95 -11.87 9.26
CA LEU A 338 15.89 -12.70 9.87
C LEU A 338 16.38 -14.06 10.34
N SER A 339 17.30 -14.67 9.61
CA SER A 339 17.82 -16.01 9.94
C SER A 339 18.72 -16.03 11.18
N LEU A 340 19.10 -14.86 11.73
CA LEU A 340 19.87 -14.76 12.96
C LEU A 340 19.09 -15.24 14.19
N GLU A 341 17.76 -15.26 14.11
CA GLU A 341 16.87 -15.78 15.16
C GLU A 341 16.76 -17.32 15.12
N LEU A 342 17.35 -17.98 14.11
CA LEU A 342 17.28 -19.43 13.93
C LEU A 342 18.49 -20.17 14.54
N PRO A 343 18.31 -21.47 14.86
CA PRO A 343 19.44 -22.36 15.11
C PRO A 343 20.45 -22.33 13.95
N GLU A 344 21.73 -22.52 14.26
CA GLU A 344 22.81 -22.39 13.27
C GLU A 344 22.64 -23.30 12.04
N SER A 345 22.18 -24.54 12.24
CA SER A 345 21.90 -25.49 11.17
C SER A 345 20.81 -24.98 10.21
N ASP A 346 19.73 -24.42 10.76
CA ASP A 346 18.59 -23.93 10.00
C ASP A 346 18.91 -22.62 9.28
N ARG A 347 19.65 -21.74 9.94
CA ARG A 347 20.24 -20.56 9.32
C ARG A 347 21.12 -20.93 8.13
N ALA A 348 22.01 -21.91 8.29
CA ALA A 348 22.89 -22.35 7.21
C ALA A 348 22.09 -22.89 6.02
N ARG A 349 21.04 -23.69 6.27
CA ARG A 349 20.14 -24.22 5.23
C ARG A 349 19.42 -23.10 4.48
N ALA A 350 18.78 -22.18 5.20
CA ALA A 350 18.04 -21.06 4.61
C ALA A 350 18.96 -20.18 3.75
N LEU A 351 20.11 -19.77 4.28
CA LEU A 351 21.06 -18.94 3.53
C LEU A 351 21.72 -19.68 2.37
N HIS A 352 21.98 -20.98 2.51
CA HIS A 352 22.49 -21.79 1.41
C HIS A 352 21.48 -21.84 0.27
N LEU A 353 20.21 -22.12 0.53
CA LEU A 353 19.18 -22.18 -0.50
C LEU A 353 18.95 -20.81 -1.17
N VAL A 354 18.89 -19.74 -0.39
CA VAL A 354 18.80 -18.38 -0.94
C VAL A 354 19.99 -18.12 -1.86
N ARG A 355 21.22 -18.40 -1.41
CA ARG A 355 22.42 -18.19 -2.24
C ARG A 355 22.40 -19.02 -3.52
N THR A 356 22.05 -20.30 -3.46
CA THR A 356 22.05 -21.16 -4.65
C THR A 356 20.95 -20.77 -5.62
N ARG A 357 19.73 -20.48 -5.15
CA ARG A 357 18.63 -20.07 -6.04
C ARG A 357 18.81 -18.65 -6.59
N VAL A 358 19.37 -17.72 -5.81
CA VAL A 358 19.56 -16.32 -6.22
C VAL A 358 20.80 -16.12 -7.08
N ALA A 359 21.91 -16.84 -6.81
CA ALA A 359 23.16 -16.67 -7.56
C ALA A 359 23.19 -17.41 -8.90
N VAL A 360 22.30 -18.38 -9.13
CA VAL A 360 22.27 -19.22 -10.35
C VAL A 360 21.42 -18.60 -11.49
N ALA A 361 20.72 -17.50 -11.25
CA ALA A 361 19.81 -16.88 -12.24
C ALA A 361 20.24 -15.48 -12.68
#